data_AF-A0A925JEQ1-F1
#
_entry.id   AF-A0A925JEQ1-F1
#
_cell.length_a   1.000
_cell.length_b   1.000
_cell.length_c   1.000
_cell.angle_alpha   90.00
_cell.angle_beta   90.00
_cell.angle_gamma   90.00
#
_symmetry.space_group_name_H-M   'P 1'
#
loop_
_entity.id
_entity.type
_entity.pdbx_description
1 polymer ?
#
loop_
_entity_poly.entity_id
_entity_poly.type
_entity_poly.pdbx_seq_one_letter_code
_entity_poly.pdbx_strand_id
1 'polypeptide(L)'
;MFEQANKIAQAFGMQDLGCVSHISRRDFDERQTFAFRAPAPALEYVSLLIENKLLLTTNRTGRVYAGFQKLSRMEPIVERYLRIADVSERVYIFGETDWKPPRHPNMKLVGLCGASGLAREWFVIADSSTLRVAFVAVEETMRDAPAPEARTFRAIKSSDPAVVAGLAAFAEGLIDTQLAA
;
A
#
# COMPACT_ATOMS: atom_id res chain seq x y z
N MET A 1 1.32 -0.13 -10.10
CA MET A 1 1.76 0.85 -9.07
C MET A 1 3.26 0.72 -8.78
N PHE A 2 3.80 -0.50 -8.64
CA PHE A 2 5.19 -0.78 -8.32
C PHE A 2 6.20 -0.23 -9.33
N GLU A 3 5.98 -0.41 -10.64
CA GLU A 3 6.87 0.16 -11.67
C GLU A 3 6.95 1.69 -11.59
N GLN A 4 5.81 2.33 -11.31
CA GLN A 4 5.76 3.78 -11.10
C GLN A 4 6.51 4.18 -9.83
N ALA A 5 6.36 3.42 -8.73
CA ALA A 5 7.11 3.63 -7.49
C ALA A 5 8.62 3.49 -7.72
N ASN A 6 9.05 2.46 -8.44
CA ASN A 6 10.45 2.24 -8.75
C ASN A 6 11.03 3.37 -9.60
N LYS A 7 10.33 3.79 -10.67
CA LYS A 7 10.77 4.88 -11.54
C LYS A 7 10.91 6.19 -10.77
N ILE A 8 9.92 6.55 -9.95
CA ILE A 8 9.98 7.79 -9.17
C ILE A 8 11.07 7.66 -8.10
N ALA A 9 11.07 6.61 -7.28
CA ALA A 9 12.02 6.44 -6.17
C ALA A 9 13.49 6.44 -6.62
N GLN A 10 13.81 5.85 -7.78
CA GLN A 10 15.16 5.88 -8.33
C GLN A 10 15.66 7.32 -8.60
N ALA A 11 14.76 8.23 -8.99
CA ALA A 11 15.12 9.65 -9.17
C ALA A 11 15.43 10.37 -7.85
N PHE A 12 15.04 9.80 -6.70
CA PHE A 12 15.23 10.37 -5.36
C PHE A 12 16.22 9.57 -4.49
N GLY A 13 17.20 8.89 -5.10
CA GLY A 13 18.31 8.27 -4.37
C GLY A 13 17.92 7.08 -3.49
N MET A 14 17.00 6.25 -3.99
CA MET A 14 16.54 5.03 -3.30
C MET A 14 17.70 4.13 -2.86
N GLN A 15 17.72 3.77 -1.57
CA GLN A 15 18.64 2.78 -1.02
C GLN A 15 18.10 1.36 -1.24
N ASP A 16 18.97 0.39 -1.54
CA ASP A 16 18.59 -1.03 -1.60
C ASP A 16 19.09 -1.75 -0.35
N LEU A 17 18.18 -2.33 0.43
CA LEU A 17 18.49 -3.09 1.64
C LEU A 17 18.71 -4.59 1.36
N GLY A 18 18.51 -5.03 0.11
CA GLY A 18 18.62 -6.43 -0.27
C GLY A 18 17.50 -7.30 0.31
N CYS A 19 17.80 -8.58 0.56
CA CYS A 19 16.87 -9.53 1.14
C CYS A 19 16.86 -9.42 2.67
N VAL A 20 15.70 -9.17 3.25
CA VAL A 20 15.50 -9.01 4.69
C VAL A 20 14.35 -9.88 5.17
N SER A 21 14.47 -10.43 6.39
CA SER A 21 13.37 -11.19 7.02
C SER A 21 12.34 -10.27 7.68
N HIS A 22 12.76 -9.06 8.06
CA HIS A 22 11.92 -8.05 8.70
C HIS A 22 12.49 -6.65 8.45
N ILE A 23 11.64 -5.63 8.56
CA ILE A 23 12.05 -4.23 8.60
C ILE A 23 11.92 -3.75 10.05
N SER A 24 13.00 -3.24 10.63
CA SER A 24 12.94 -2.68 11.98
C SER A 24 12.11 -1.39 11.98
N ARG A 25 11.46 -1.08 13.11
CA ARG A 25 10.77 0.21 13.28
C ARG A 25 11.72 1.39 13.05
N ARG A 26 12.98 1.24 13.49
CA ARG A 26 14.02 2.25 13.29
C ARG A 26 14.29 2.49 11.80
N ASP A 27 14.51 1.44 11.01
CA ASP A 27 14.72 1.60 9.56
C ASP A 27 13.50 2.22 8.87
N PHE A 28 12.30 1.83 9.29
CA PHE A 28 11.06 2.41 8.76
C PHE A 28 10.94 3.92 9.06
N ASP A 29 11.37 4.35 10.24
CA ASP A 29 11.28 5.75 10.70
C ASP A 29 12.42 6.62 10.15
N GLU A 30 13.66 6.14 10.20
CA GLU A 30 14.86 6.93 9.86
C GLU A 30 15.14 6.98 8.36
N ARG A 31 14.80 5.93 7.60
CA ARG A 31 15.07 5.89 6.15
C ARG A 31 13.92 6.49 5.37
N GLN A 32 14.24 7.49 4.56
CA GLN A 32 13.24 8.19 3.76
C GLN A 32 12.72 7.32 2.60
N THR A 33 13.60 6.86 1.71
CA THR A 33 13.24 6.06 0.53
C THR A 33 14.15 4.84 0.40
N PHE A 34 13.58 3.65 0.40
CA PHE A 34 14.34 2.41 0.29
C PHE A 34 13.54 1.27 -0.36
N ALA A 35 14.25 0.36 -1.02
CA ALA A 35 13.75 -0.89 -1.55
C ALA A 35 14.31 -2.07 -0.76
N PHE A 36 13.56 -3.17 -0.75
CA PHE A 36 13.96 -4.41 -0.10
C PHE A 36 13.20 -5.61 -0.68
N ARG A 37 13.69 -6.81 -0.41
CA ARG A 37 12.99 -8.07 -0.67
C ARG A 37 12.65 -8.77 0.62
N ALA A 38 11.40 -9.17 0.81
CA ALA A 38 10.98 -9.81 2.05
C ALA A 38 9.76 -10.73 1.84
N PRO A 39 9.49 -11.67 2.77
CA PRO A 39 8.28 -12.48 2.75
C PRO A 39 7.05 -11.68 3.19
N ALA A 40 5.85 -12.22 2.94
CA ALA A 40 4.58 -11.56 3.28
C ALA A 40 4.47 -11.04 4.72
N PRO A 41 4.92 -11.76 5.78
CA PRO A 41 4.82 -11.25 7.15
C PRO A 41 5.57 -9.93 7.38
N ALA A 42 6.67 -9.69 6.64
CA ALA A 42 7.38 -8.43 6.72
C ALA A 42 6.58 -7.27 6.08
N LEU A 43 5.88 -7.53 4.97
CA LEU A 43 5.01 -6.56 4.31
C LEU A 43 3.79 -6.21 5.18
N GLU A 44 3.20 -7.22 5.82
CA GLU A 44 2.11 -7.04 6.79
C GLU A 44 2.56 -6.17 7.97
N TYR A 45 3.76 -6.42 8.50
CA TYR A 45 4.32 -5.59 9.57
C TYR A 45 4.55 -4.13 9.15
N VAL A 46 5.09 -3.88 7.95
CA VAL A 46 5.27 -2.51 7.43
C VAL A 46 3.93 -1.81 7.21
N SER A 47 2.94 -2.52 6.68
CA SER A 47 1.57 -1.99 6.51
C SER A 47 0.96 -1.62 7.85
N LEU A 48 1.11 -2.50 8.85
CA LEU A 48 0.67 -2.25 10.22
C LEU A 48 1.34 -1.01 10.84
N LEU A 49 2.62 -0.77 10.58
CA LEU A 49 3.30 0.44 11.05
C LEU A 49 2.69 1.71 10.45
N ILE A 50 2.34 1.70 9.15
CA ILE A 50 1.67 2.82 8.48
C ILE A 50 0.26 3.02 9.03
N GLU A 51 -0.52 1.96 9.13
CA GLU A 51 -1.90 1.97 9.62
C GLU A 51 -1.98 2.48 11.07
N ASN A 52 -1.06 2.05 11.94
CA ASN A 52 -1.00 2.56 13.30
C ASN A 52 -0.61 4.04 13.34
N LYS A 53 0.30 4.51 12.48
CA LYS A 53 0.62 5.94 12.38
C LYS A 53 -0.59 6.74 11.93
N LEU A 54 -1.32 6.29 10.91
CA LEU A 54 -2.56 6.93 10.47
C LEU A 54 -3.51 7.16 11.67
N LEU A 55 -3.80 6.09 12.42
CA LEU A 55 -4.70 6.16 13.58
C LEU A 55 -4.24 7.11 14.69
N LEU A 56 -2.93 7.38 14.79
CA LEU A 56 -2.34 8.22 15.84
C LEU A 56 -2.13 9.67 15.41
N THR A 57 -1.97 9.94 14.11
CA THR A 57 -1.49 11.25 13.62
C THR A 57 -2.43 11.94 12.64
N THR A 58 -3.42 11.25 12.08
CA THR A 58 -4.42 11.90 11.22
C THR A 58 -5.60 12.42 12.02
N ASN A 59 -6.06 13.62 11.66
CA ASN A 59 -7.17 14.31 12.32
C ASN A 59 -8.25 14.69 11.30
N ARG A 60 -8.76 13.68 10.58
CA ARG A 60 -9.74 13.80 9.48
C ARG A 60 -9.21 14.54 8.25
N THR A 61 -7.92 14.44 8.00
CA THR A 61 -7.27 15.08 6.84
C THR A 61 -6.52 14.06 6.00
N GLY A 62 -6.48 14.32 4.69
CA GLY A 62 -5.72 13.52 3.75
C GLY A 62 -6.39 12.22 3.33
N ARG A 63 -5.78 11.60 2.33
CA ARG A 63 -6.34 10.44 1.63
C ARG A 63 -5.45 9.22 1.85
N VAL A 64 -6.11 8.07 1.91
CA VAL A 64 -5.46 6.77 2.06
C VAL A 64 -5.85 5.90 0.88
N TYR A 65 -4.87 5.21 0.31
CA TYR A 65 -5.05 4.26 -0.79
C TYR A 65 -4.45 2.93 -0.38
N ALA A 66 -5.24 1.87 -0.36
CA ALA A 66 -4.80 0.54 0.00
C ALA A 66 -5.18 -0.49 -1.06
N GLY A 67 -4.21 -1.30 -1.48
CA GLY A 67 -4.37 -2.32 -2.50
C GLY A 67 -4.34 -3.73 -1.93
N PHE A 68 -5.40 -4.47 -2.20
CA PHE A 68 -5.52 -5.89 -1.92
C PHE A 68 -5.68 -6.65 -3.24
N GLN A 69 -5.17 -7.88 -3.30
CA GLN A 69 -5.46 -8.77 -4.45
C GLN A 69 -6.97 -9.07 -4.54
N LYS A 70 -7.58 -9.42 -3.39
CA LYS A 70 -9.00 -9.74 -3.23
C LYS A 70 -9.55 -8.97 -2.03
N LEU A 71 -10.76 -8.43 -2.14
CA LEU A 71 -11.36 -7.70 -1.03
C LEU A 71 -11.57 -8.60 0.20
N SER A 72 -11.80 -9.90 0.03
CA SER A 72 -11.91 -10.86 1.15
C SER A 72 -10.69 -10.87 2.08
N ARG A 73 -9.49 -10.51 1.58
CA ARG A 73 -8.28 -10.40 2.42
C ARG A 73 -8.34 -9.28 3.45
N MET A 74 -9.25 -8.33 3.27
CA MET A 74 -9.48 -7.26 4.23
C MET A 74 -10.31 -7.73 5.44
N GLU A 75 -11.05 -8.84 5.34
CA GLU A 75 -11.97 -9.30 6.39
C GLU A 75 -11.33 -9.36 7.79
N PRO A 76 -10.11 -9.91 7.98
CA PRO A 76 -9.47 -9.96 9.31
C PRO A 76 -9.08 -8.58 9.87
N ILE A 77 -9.02 -7.55 9.03
CA ILE A 77 -8.55 -6.20 9.38
C ILE A 77 -9.57 -5.11 9.07
N VAL A 78 -10.82 -5.46 8.74
CA VAL A 78 -11.83 -4.52 8.28
C VAL A 78 -12.13 -3.43 9.32
N GLU A 79 -12.24 -3.81 10.60
CA GLU A 79 -12.45 -2.87 11.70
C GLU A 79 -11.35 -1.81 11.80
N ARG A 80 -10.10 -2.17 11.47
CA ARG A 80 -8.98 -1.23 11.44
C ARG A 80 -9.17 -0.19 10.33
N TYR A 81 -9.59 -0.63 9.16
CA TYR A 81 -9.83 0.26 8.02
C TYR A 81 -11.07 1.14 8.19
N LEU A 82 -12.10 0.65 8.88
CA LEU A 82 -13.23 1.49 9.32
C LEU A 82 -12.74 2.61 10.23
N ARG A 83 -11.92 2.29 11.24
CA ARG A 83 -11.30 3.30 12.12
C ARG A 83 -10.36 4.26 11.39
N ILE A 84 -9.61 3.79 10.39
CA ILE A 84 -8.79 4.68 9.54
C ILE A 84 -9.70 5.64 8.76
N ALA A 85 -10.85 5.17 8.28
CA ALA A 85 -11.81 6.00 7.56
C ALA A 85 -12.50 7.05 8.47
N ASP A 86 -12.63 6.81 9.77
CA ASP A 86 -13.10 7.82 10.75
C ASP A 86 -12.14 9.01 10.92
N VAL A 87 -10.85 8.78 10.69
CA VAL A 87 -9.77 9.77 10.89
C VAL A 87 -9.14 10.28 9.59
N SER A 88 -9.64 9.84 8.43
CA SER A 88 -9.17 10.26 7.11
C SER A 88 -10.27 11.02 6.34
N GLU A 89 -9.89 11.89 5.41
CA GLU A 89 -10.85 12.54 4.49
C GLU A 89 -11.51 11.49 3.58
N ARG A 90 -10.69 10.58 3.04
CA ARG A 90 -11.13 9.47 2.20
C ARG A 90 -10.16 8.30 2.28
N VAL A 91 -10.71 7.09 2.23
CA VAL A 91 -9.98 5.82 2.10
C VAL A 91 -10.47 5.12 0.84
N TYR A 92 -9.54 4.78 -0.05
CA TYR A 92 -9.80 4.02 -1.27
C TYR A 92 -9.20 2.63 -1.14
N ILE A 93 -10.04 1.62 -1.28
CA ILE A 93 -9.67 0.21 -1.19
C ILE A 93 -9.75 -0.41 -2.58
N PHE A 94 -8.61 -0.83 -3.11
CA PHE A 94 -8.51 -1.46 -4.41
C PHE A 94 -8.48 -2.99 -4.23
N GLY A 95 -9.25 -3.73 -5.02
CA GLY A 95 -9.16 -5.19 -5.06
C GLY A 95 -10.23 -5.86 -5.90
N GLU A 96 -10.05 -7.15 -6.19
CA GLU A 96 -11.09 -7.97 -6.83
C GLU A 96 -12.31 -8.06 -5.91
N THR A 97 -13.50 -7.77 -6.45
CA THR A 97 -14.75 -7.67 -5.67
C THR A 97 -15.37 -9.03 -5.35
N ASP A 98 -14.62 -9.88 -4.64
CA ASP A 98 -15.05 -11.20 -4.18
C ASP A 98 -15.77 -11.18 -2.83
N TRP A 99 -15.69 -10.06 -2.11
CA TRP A 99 -16.32 -9.81 -0.82
C TRP A 99 -16.78 -8.37 -0.70
N LYS A 100 -17.80 -8.12 0.12
CA LYS A 100 -18.36 -6.78 0.36
C LYS A 100 -18.09 -6.36 1.81
N PRO A 101 -17.12 -5.46 2.06
CA PRO A 101 -16.89 -4.91 3.39
C PRO A 101 -18.09 -4.05 3.84
N PRO A 102 -18.26 -3.84 5.17
CA PRO A 102 -19.20 -2.87 5.72
C PRO A 102 -19.03 -1.49 5.07
N ARG A 103 -20.15 -0.78 4.88
CA ARG A 103 -20.12 0.57 4.27
C ARG A 103 -19.67 1.60 5.30
N HIS A 104 -18.87 2.57 4.84
CA HIS A 104 -18.46 3.73 5.62
C HIS A 104 -18.43 4.96 4.70
N PRO A 105 -18.92 6.15 5.12
CA PRO A 105 -19.05 7.33 4.24
C PRO A 105 -17.72 7.79 3.63
N ASN A 106 -16.62 7.61 4.38
CA ASN A 106 -15.28 7.99 3.92
C ASN A 106 -14.53 6.84 3.23
N MET A 107 -15.12 5.64 3.12
CA MET A 107 -14.48 4.49 2.49
C MET A 107 -15.12 4.20 1.13
N LYS A 108 -14.30 4.09 0.09
CA LYS A 108 -14.72 3.75 -1.28
C LYS A 108 -13.98 2.51 -1.77
N LEU A 109 -14.72 1.61 -2.39
CA LEU A 109 -14.16 0.42 -3.04
C LEU A 109 -13.88 0.73 -4.50
N VAL A 110 -12.74 0.27 -4.99
CA VAL A 110 -12.29 0.39 -6.38
C VAL A 110 -12.07 -1.04 -6.89
N GLY A 111 -12.99 -1.50 -7.74
CA GLY A 111 -13.04 -2.91 -8.15
C GLY A 111 -12.01 -3.23 -9.22
N LEU A 112 -11.02 -4.05 -8.90
CA LEU A 112 -10.02 -4.45 -9.89
C LEU A 112 -10.48 -5.63 -10.73
N CYS A 113 -10.21 -5.56 -12.03
CA CYS A 113 -10.25 -6.76 -12.87
C CYS A 113 -9.10 -7.69 -12.45
N GLY A 114 -9.38 -8.98 -12.21
CA GLY A 114 -8.37 -9.95 -11.77
C GLY A 114 -7.20 -10.15 -12.75
N ALA A 115 -7.37 -9.76 -14.02
CA ALA A 115 -6.30 -9.77 -15.03
C ALA A 115 -5.40 -8.52 -14.98
N SER A 116 -5.75 -7.49 -14.20
CA SER A 116 -4.96 -6.27 -14.09
C SER A 116 -3.65 -6.53 -13.32
N GLY A 117 -2.56 -5.93 -13.78
CA GLY A 117 -1.27 -6.01 -13.06
C GLY A 117 -1.36 -5.50 -11.62
N LEU A 118 -2.24 -4.52 -11.37
CA LEU A 118 -2.47 -3.95 -10.04
C LEU A 118 -3.06 -4.96 -9.05
N ALA A 119 -3.83 -5.95 -9.51
CA ALA A 119 -4.37 -7.02 -8.64
C ALA A 119 -3.26 -7.92 -8.06
N ARG A 120 -2.03 -7.84 -8.57
CA ARG A 120 -0.87 -8.58 -8.05
C ARG A 120 0.04 -7.73 -7.14
N GLU A 121 -0.36 -6.50 -6.87
CA GLU A 121 0.42 -5.55 -6.11
C GLU A 121 -0.19 -5.31 -4.72
N TRP A 122 0.68 -5.14 -3.75
CA TRP A 122 0.34 -4.76 -2.38
C TRP A 122 0.73 -3.30 -2.20
N PHE A 123 -0.18 -2.44 -1.75
CA PHE A 123 0.23 -1.07 -1.44
C PHE A 123 -0.59 -0.44 -0.32
N VAL A 124 0.05 0.47 0.40
CA VAL A 124 -0.58 1.38 1.36
C VAL A 124 0.07 2.75 1.16
N ILE A 125 -0.74 3.75 0.82
CA ILE A 125 -0.30 5.13 0.61
C ILE A 125 -1.14 6.01 1.51
N ALA A 126 -0.49 6.78 2.37
CA ALA A 126 -1.07 7.85 3.14
C ALA A 126 -0.50 9.17 2.63
N ASP A 127 -1.38 10.03 2.10
CA ASP A 127 -1.03 11.40 1.72
C ASP A 127 -1.89 12.39 2.50
N SER A 128 -1.31 12.88 3.59
CA SER A 128 -1.88 13.94 4.41
C SER A 128 -0.81 14.96 4.78
N SER A 129 -1.23 16.10 5.34
CA SER A 129 -0.31 17.10 5.88
C SER A 129 0.46 16.60 7.11
N THR A 130 -0.05 15.59 7.82
CA THR A 130 0.54 15.07 9.06
C THR A 130 1.26 13.72 8.88
N LEU A 131 1.00 13.02 7.78
CA LEU A 131 1.65 11.76 7.44
C LEU A 131 1.72 11.60 5.92
N ARG A 132 2.96 11.54 5.41
CA ARG A 132 3.24 11.16 4.02
C ARG A 132 4.10 9.92 4.00
N VAL A 133 3.50 8.81 3.58
CA VAL A 133 4.20 7.54 3.41
C VAL A 133 3.54 6.72 2.33
N ALA A 134 4.35 6.13 1.47
CA ALA A 134 3.95 5.19 0.47
C ALA A 134 4.72 3.89 0.67
N PHE A 135 4.00 2.78 0.60
CA PHE A 135 4.55 1.45 0.60
C PHE A 135 3.92 0.67 -0.55
N VAL A 136 4.75 0.11 -1.42
CA VAL A 136 4.30 -0.62 -2.61
C VAL A 136 5.16 -1.85 -2.76
N ALA A 137 4.55 -3.00 -3.01
CA ALA A 137 5.23 -4.26 -3.21
C ALA A 137 4.59 -5.10 -4.30
N VAL A 138 5.39 -5.97 -4.92
CA VAL A 138 4.97 -6.91 -5.95
C VAL A 138 5.61 -8.28 -5.68
N GLU A 139 4.83 -9.33 -5.91
CA GLU A 139 5.31 -10.71 -5.76
C GLU A 139 6.37 -11.03 -6.83
N GLU A 140 7.55 -11.52 -6.40
CA GLU A 140 8.52 -12.09 -7.34
C GLU A 140 7.99 -13.44 -7.82
N THR A 141 7.80 -13.57 -9.13
CA THR A 141 7.31 -14.83 -9.71
C THR A 141 8.50 -15.79 -9.82
N MET A 142 8.67 -16.72 -8.87
CA MET A 142 9.58 -17.85 -9.07
C MET A 142 8.90 -18.90 -9.97
N ARG A 143 9.61 -19.36 -11.01
CA ARG A 143 9.12 -20.35 -11.99
C ARG A 143 8.72 -21.68 -11.37
N ASP A 144 9.27 -22.01 -10.20
CA ASP A 144 8.93 -23.19 -9.41
C ASP A 144 8.46 -22.70 -8.03
N ALA A 145 7.14 -22.59 -7.83
CA ALA A 145 6.58 -22.01 -6.62
C ALA A 145 6.84 -22.91 -5.40
N PRO A 146 7.62 -22.47 -4.40
CA PRO A 146 7.63 -23.14 -3.11
C PRO A 146 6.29 -22.85 -2.39
N ALA A 147 6.04 -23.52 -1.25
CA ALA A 147 4.82 -23.38 -0.46
C ALA A 147 4.42 -21.89 -0.24
N PRO A 148 3.13 -21.55 0.03
CA PRO A 148 2.66 -20.17 0.17
C PRO A 148 3.51 -19.27 1.09
N GLU A 149 4.16 -19.87 2.08
CA GLU A 149 5.04 -19.25 3.08
C GLU A 149 6.41 -18.80 2.52
N ALA A 150 6.78 -19.25 1.32
CA ALA A 150 8.06 -18.95 0.67
C ALA A 150 7.97 -17.87 -0.42
N ARG A 151 6.81 -17.20 -0.55
CA ARG A 151 6.61 -16.09 -1.48
C ARG A 151 7.48 -14.91 -1.07
N THR A 152 8.34 -14.48 -1.98
CA THR A 152 9.20 -13.31 -1.80
C THR A 152 8.62 -12.14 -2.58
N PHE A 153 8.64 -10.95 -1.99
CA PHE A 153 8.13 -9.73 -2.57
C PHE A 153 9.26 -8.73 -2.72
N ARG A 154 9.27 -7.99 -3.83
CA ARG A 154 10.02 -6.74 -3.93
C ARG A 154 9.16 -5.62 -3.43
N ALA A 155 9.69 -4.79 -2.54
CA ALA A 155 8.97 -3.71 -1.91
C ALA A 155 9.76 -2.41 -1.95
N ILE A 156 9.04 -1.29 -1.98
CA ILE A 156 9.55 0.07 -1.90
C ILE A 156 8.75 0.79 -0.83
N LYS A 157 9.46 1.42 0.11
CA LYS A 157 8.90 2.39 1.06
C LYS A 157 9.47 3.75 0.74
N SER A 158 8.62 4.77 0.69
CA SER A 158 9.06 6.16 0.68
C SER A 158 8.23 7.02 1.63
N SER A 159 8.89 7.93 2.34
CA SER A 159 8.27 9.06 3.03
C SER A 159 8.75 10.40 2.44
N ASP A 160 9.34 10.38 1.24
CA ASP A 160 9.63 11.59 0.49
C ASP A 160 8.32 12.21 -0.04
N PRO A 161 8.01 13.49 0.25
CA PRO A 161 6.76 14.11 -0.16
C PRO A 161 6.50 14.08 -1.67
N ALA A 162 7.54 14.23 -2.51
CA ALA A 162 7.37 14.22 -3.96
C ALA A 162 7.07 12.82 -4.47
N VAL A 163 7.73 11.79 -3.90
CA VAL A 163 7.42 10.39 -4.22
C VAL A 163 5.99 10.04 -3.80
N VAL A 164 5.60 10.36 -2.56
CA VAL A 164 4.26 10.06 -2.03
C VAL A 164 3.17 10.74 -2.86
N ALA A 165 3.31 12.04 -3.14
CA ALA A 165 2.35 12.79 -3.94
C ALA A 165 2.23 12.23 -5.37
N GLY A 166 3.35 11.83 -5.98
CA GLY A 166 3.34 11.21 -7.31
C GLY A 166 2.60 9.87 -7.34
N LEU A 167 2.72 9.06 -6.29
CA LEU A 167 2.02 7.78 -6.18
C LEU A 167 0.54 7.96 -5.83
N ALA A 168 0.19 8.91 -4.96
CA ALA A 168 -1.19 9.28 -4.67
C ALA A 168 -1.90 9.78 -5.93
N ALA A 169 -1.27 10.69 -6.70
CA ALA A 169 -1.81 11.17 -7.96
C ALA A 169 -2.02 10.05 -8.99
N PHE A 170 -1.09 9.09 -9.05
CA PHE A 170 -1.26 7.90 -9.89
C PHE A 170 -2.47 7.06 -9.44
N ALA A 171 -2.63 6.81 -8.14
CA ALA A 171 -3.76 6.06 -7.60
C ALA A 171 -5.11 6.76 -7.87
N GLU A 172 -5.17 8.08 -7.77
CA GLU A 172 -6.36 8.87 -8.14
C GLU A 172 -6.71 8.74 -9.63
N GLY A 173 -5.71 8.79 -10.52
CA GLY A 173 -5.94 8.59 -11.95
C GLY A 173 -6.53 7.21 -12.29
N LEU A 174 -6.22 6.18 -11.49
CA LEU A 174 -6.83 4.85 -11.64
C LEU A 174 -8.32 4.85 -11.24
N ILE A 175 -8.69 5.63 -10.23
CA ILE A 175 -10.08 5.77 -9.76
C ILE A 175 -10.92 6.44 -10.85
N ASP A 176 -10.43 7.54 -11.42
CA ASP A 176 -11.14 8.27 -12.47
C ASP A 176 -11.37 7.42 -13.72
N THR A 177 -10.37 6.61 -14.10
CA THR A 177 -10.46 5.70 -15.26
C THR A 177 -11.54 4.63 -15.05
N GLN A 178 -11.72 4.15 -13.82
CA GLN A 178 -12.78 3.18 -13.50
C GLN A 178 -14.18 3.78 -13.50
N LEU A 179 -14.32 5.05 -13.12
CA LEU A 179 -15.61 5.73 -13.14
C LEU A 179 -16.07 6.10 -14.57
N ALA A 180 -15.13 6.18 -15.51
CA ALA A 180 -15.39 6.49 -16.91
C ALA A 180 -15.68 5.24 -17.79
N ALA A 181 -15.42 4.03 -17.27
CA ALA A 181 -15.62 2.74 -17.95
C ALA A 181 -16.97 2.11 -17.60
#